data_AF-A0A3D5EVV0-F1
#
_entry.id   AF-A0A3D5EVV0-F1
#
_cell.length_a   1.000
_cell.length_b   1.000
_cell.length_c   1.000
_cell.angle_alpha   90.00
_cell.angle_beta   90.00
_cell.angle_gamma   90.00
#
_symmetry.space_group_name_H-M   'P 1'
#
loop_
_entity.id
_entity.type
_entity.pdbx_description
1 polymer ?
#
loop_
_entity_poly.entity_id
_entity_poly.type
_entity_poly.pdbx_seq_one_letter_code
_entity_poly.pdbx_strand_id
1 'polypeptide(L)'
;LGVIRPVERLQHYPRYLKASARRLDKLKAAGAAGATRDSRLLAELTPLSVNWQRRAAVLARQGLADAQLEQFRWLLEELRVQLFAQELRTPVPVSTKRLQKMWEGM
;
A
#
# COMPACT_ATOMS: atom_id res chain seq x y z
N LEU A 1 17.55 4.28 11.22
CA LEU A 1 16.32 4.78 10.56
C LEU A 1 15.21 4.69 11.59
N GLY A 2 14.71 5.83 12.07
CA GLY A 2 13.84 5.92 13.24
C GLY A 2 12.56 5.13 13.07
N VAL A 3 12.20 4.35 14.09
CA VAL A 3 10.89 3.73 14.23
C VAL A 3 9.88 4.88 14.31
N ILE A 4 9.18 5.14 13.20
CA ILE A 4 8.09 6.11 13.14
C ILE A 4 7.03 5.64 14.13
N ARG A 5 6.69 6.49 15.11
CA ARG A 5 5.84 6.10 16.24
C ARG A 5 4.40 5.83 15.77
N PRO A 6 3.63 4.93 16.42
CA PRO A 6 2.26 4.60 16.02
C PRO A 6 1.36 5.84 15.77
N VAL A 7 1.53 6.91 16.56
CA VAL A 7 0.80 8.18 16.40
C VAL A 7 1.14 8.93 15.11
N GLU A 8 2.40 8.90 14.67
CA GLU A 8 2.87 9.51 13.43
C GLU A 8 2.37 8.74 12.20
N ARG A 9 1.86 7.52 12.38
CA ARG A 9 1.20 6.76 11.32
C ARG A 9 -0.29 7.05 11.25
N LEU A 10 -0.95 7.24 12.39
CA LEU A 10 -2.38 7.58 12.47
C LEU A 10 -2.73 8.85 11.70
N GLN A 11 -1.86 9.86 11.68
CA GLN A 11 -2.07 11.10 10.92
C GLN A 11 -2.22 10.89 9.40
N HIS A 12 -1.73 9.77 8.85
CA HIS A 12 -1.80 9.49 7.42
C HIS A 12 -3.07 8.72 7.01
N TYR A 13 -3.82 8.15 7.97
CA TYR A 13 -5.05 7.40 7.67
C TYR A 13 -6.08 8.19 6.87
N PRO A 14 -6.38 9.46 7.18
CA PRO A 14 -7.32 10.24 6.39
C PRO A 14 -6.94 10.30 4.90
N ARG A 15 -5.64 10.37 4.58
CA ARG A 15 -5.15 10.39 3.20
C ARG A 15 -5.33 9.03 2.52
N TYR A 16 -5.02 7.93 3.19
CA TYR A 16 -5.22 6.58 2.62
C TYR A 16 -6.71 6.25 2.39
N LEU A 17 -7.58 6.69 3.30
CA LEU A 17 -9.02 6.58 3.13
C LEU A 17 -9.51 7.44 1.95
N LYS A 18 -9.02 8.68 1.83
CA LYS A 18 -9.33 9.55 0.69
C LYS A 18 -8.87 8.95 -0.64
N ALA A 19 -7.71 8.29 -0.68
CA ALA A 19 -7.26 7.57 -1.87
C ALA A 19 -8.20 6.41 -2.25
N SER A 20 -8.71 5.69 -1.25
CA SER A 20 -9.68 4.61 -1.45
C SER A 20 -11.02 5.14 -1.98
N ALA A 21 -11.50 6.28 -1.46
CA ALA A 21 -12.68 6.96 -1.99
C ALA A 21 -12.49 7.38 -3.46
N ARG A 22 -11.33 7.99 -3.78
CA ARG A 22 -11.00 8.40 -5.17
C ARG A 22 -10.94 7.23 -6.14
N ARG A 23 -10.45 6.06 -5.70
CA ARG A 23 -10.48 4.83 -6.50
C ARG A 23 -11.93 4.48 -6.89
N LEU A 24 -12.85 4.50 -5.92
CA LEU A 24 -14.26 4.21 -6.14
C LEU A 24 -14.92 5.24 -7.06
N ASP A 25 -14.63 6.53 -6.88
CA ASP A 25 -15.13 7.60 -7.75
C ASP A 25 -14.70 7.37 -9.21
N LYS A 26 -13.41 7.10 -9.43
CA LYS A 26 -12.84 6.85 -10.77
C LYS A 26 -13.42 5.58 -11.42
N LEU A 27 -13.64 4.54 -10.62
CA LEU A 27 -14.25 3.29 -11.09
C LEU A 27 -15.70 3.52 -11.55
N LYS A 28 -16.49 4.28 -10.78
CA LYS A 28 -17.88 4.60 -11.13
C LYS A 28 -17.97 5.53 -12.34
N ALA A 29 -17.13 6.55 -12.41
CA ALA A 29 -17.19 7.57 -13.46
C ALA A 29 -16.83 7.05 -14.86
N ALA A 30 -15.94 6.05 -14.96
CA ALA A 30 -15.40 5.58 -16.23
C ALA A 30 -15.98 4.22 -16.71
N GLY A 31 -16.97 3.66 -16.00
CA GLY A 31 -17.64 2.42 -16.39
C GLY A 31 -16.67 1.26 -16.67
N ALA A 32 -16.86 0.56 -17.80
CA ALA A 32 -16.02 -0.58 -18.19
C ALA A 32 -14.54 -0.21 -18.35
N ALA A 33 -14.22 0.96 -18.90
CA ALA A 33 -12.84 1.43 -19.02
C ALA A 33 -12.20 1.70 -17.66
N GLY A 34 -12.99 2.23 -16.71
CA GLY A 34 -12.60 2.39 -15.32
C GLY A 34 -12.28 1.06 -14.64
N ALA A 35 -13.15 0.07 -14.82
CA ALA A 35 -12.96 -1.28 -14.27
C ALA A 35 -11.69 -1.96 -14.82
N THR A 36 -11.44 -1.87 -16.14
CA THR A 36 -10.22 -2.43 -16.75
C THR A 36 -8.96 -1.76 -16.19
N ARG A 37 -8.95 -0.42 -16.08
CA ARG A 37 -7.81 0.32 -15.49
C ARG A 37 -7.59 -0.08 -14.04
N ASP A 38 -8.65 -0.16 -13.25
CA ASP A 38 -8.59 -0.53 -11.84
C ASP A 38 -8.02 -1.94 -11.65
N SER A 39 -8.53 -2.91 -12.42
CA SER A 39 -8.04 -4.29 -12.41
C SER A 39 -6.55 -4.39 -12.73
N ARG A 40 -6.08 -3.64 -13.74
CA ARG A 40 -4.65 -3.59 -14.08
C ARG A 40 -3.80 -3.06 -12.92
N LEU A 41 -4.19 -1.95 -12.30
CA LEU A 41 -3.46 -1.37 -11.17
C LEU A 41 -3.52 -2.29 -9.93
N LEU A 42 -4.64 -2.98 -9.72
CA LEU A 42 -4.79 -3.94 -8.64
C LEU A 42 -3.89 -5.16 -8.84
N ALA A 43 -3.67 -5.59 -10.08
CA ALA A 43 -2.75 -6.68 -10.41
C ALA A 43 -1.29 -6.35 -10.04
N GLU A 44 -0.90 -5.08 -10.05
CA GLU A 44 0.42 -4.64 -9.57
C GLU A 44 0.54 -4.70 -8.03
N LEU A 45 -0.53 -4.35 -7.30
CA LEU A 45 -0.54 -4.28 -5.84
C LEU A 45 -0.72 -5.65 -5.15
N THR A 46 -1.53 -6.52 -5.76
CA THR A 46 -2.01 -7.76 -5.13
C THR A 46 -0.87 -8.69 -4.71
N PRO A 47 0.13 -9.00 -5.55
CA PRO A 47 1.21 -9.92 -5.16
C PRO A 47 1.97 -9.44 -3.92
N LEU A 48 2.30 -8.14 -3.87
CA LEU A 48 3.01 -7.53 -2.73
C LEU A 48 2.15 -7.58 -1.45
N SER A 49 0.85 -7.33 -1.57
CA SER A 49 -0.08 -7.35 -0.43
C SER A 49 -0.27 -8.76 0.13
N VAL A 50 -0.40 -9.76 -0.74
CA VAL A 50 -0.53 -11.17 -0.34
C VAL A 50 0.75 -11.66 0.35
N ASN A 51 1.91 -11.33 -0.21
CA ASN A 51 3.21 -11.65 0.37
C ASN A 51 3.34 -11.09 1.80
N TRP A 52 3.04 -9.80 1.98
CA TRP A 52 3.03 -9.16 3.29
C TRP A 52 2.04 -9.84 4.25
N GLN A 53 0.79 -10.06 3.83
CA GLN A 53 -0.25 -10.69 4.66
C GLN A 53 0.19 -12.08 5.18
N ARG A 54 0.77 -12.91 4.32
CA ARG A 54 1.25 -14.25 4.70
C ARG A 54 2.34 -14.19 5.76
N ARG A 55 3.37 -13.37 5.55
CA ARG A 55 4.48 -13.22 6.53
C ARG A 55 4.00 -12.61 7.84
N ALA A 56 3.14 -11.59 7.77
CA ALA A 56 2.56 -10.95 8.95
C ALA A 56 1.75 -11.95 9.79
N ALA A 57 0.95 -12.82 9.15
CA ALA A 57 0.19 -13.86 9.84
C ALA A 57 1.07 -14.93 10.49
N VAL A 58 2.24 -15.24 9.91
CA VAL A 58 3.23 -16.15 10.54
C VAL A 58 3.81 -15.51 11.80
N LEU A 59 4.32 -14.28 11.71
CA LEU A 59 4.94 -13.58 12.83
C LEU A 59 3.94 -13.31 13.97
N ALA A 60 2.70 -12.94 13.64
CA ALA A 60 1.65 -12.73 14.64
C ALA A 60 1.35 -14.00 15.45
N ARG A 61 1.31 -15.18 14.80
CA ARG A 61 1.15 -16.47 15.49
C ARG A 61 2.35 -16.82 16.39
N GLN A 62 3.52 -16.27 16.08
CA GLN A 62 4.74 -16.45 16.85
C GLN A 62 4.94 -15.35 17.93
N GLY A 63 4.07 -14.34 17.99
CA GLY A 63 4.23 -13.19 18.88
C GLY A 63 5.44 -12.31 18.54
N LEU A 64 5.95 -12.38 17.30
CA LEU A 64 7.13 -11.66 16.86
C LEU A 64 6.75 -10.37 16.12
N ALA A 65 7.58 -9.34 16.29
CA ALA A 65 7.51 -8.10 15.54
C ALA A 65 8.71 -8.00 14.59
N ASP A 66 8.47 -7.52 13.37
CA ASP A 66 9.50 -7.28 12.35
C ASP A 66 9.34 -5.83 11.83
N ALA A 67 10.31 -4.98 12.17
CA ALA A 67 10.29 -3.56 11.82
C ALA A 67 10.40 -3.34 10.30
N GLN A 68 11.08 -4.22 9.56
CA GLN A 68 11.15 -4.12 8.10
C GLN A 68 9.80 -4.47 7.48
N LEU A 69 9.12 -5.49 8.01
CA LEU A 69 7.78 -5.87 7.58
C LEU A 69 6.74 -4.79 7.90
N GLU A 70 6.87 -4.13 9.05
CA GLU A 70 6.03 -2.98 9.41
C GLU A 70 6.28 -1.80 8.46
N GLN A 71 7.54 -1.48 8.18
CA GLN A 71 7.86 -0.42 7.21
C GLN A 71 7.33 -0.77 5.81
N PHE A 72 7.41 -2.04 5.39
CA PHE A 72 6.82 -2.51 4.14
C PHE A 72 5.30 -2.27 4.09
N ARG A 73 4.60 -2.54 5.19
CA ARG A 73 3.15 -2.29 5.32
C ARG A 73 2.76 -0.84 5.08
N TRP A 74 3.58 0.11 5.55
CA TRP A 74 3.33 1.53 5.31
C TRP A 74 3.61 1.93 3.86
N LEU A 75 4.65 1.39 3.26
CA LEU A 75 4.96 1.65 1.85
C LEU A 75 3.91 1.05 0.90
N LEU A 76 3.23 -0.06 1.28
CA LEU A 76 2.06 -0.55 0.54
C LEU A 76 0.93 0.49 0.48
N GLU A 77 0.72 1.27 1.55
CA GLU A 77 -0.29 2.34 1.53
C GLU A 77 0.15 3.51 0.64
N GLU A 78 1.44 3.86 0.67
CA GLU A 78 1.95 4.86 -0.27
C GLU A 78 1.80 4.42 -1.72
N LEU A 79 2.02 3.13 -2.01
CA LEU A 79 1.82 2.58 -3.35
C LEU A 79 0.35 2.67 -3.75
N ARG A 80 -0.59 2.38 -2.84
CA ARG A 80 -2.03 2.56 -3.08
C ARG A 80 -2.37 4.00 -3.45
N VAL A 81 -1.81 4.99 -2.73
CA VAL A 81 -2.02 6.40 -3.09
C VAL A 81 -1.47 6.70 -4.48
N GLN A 82 -0.26 6.24 -4.81
CA GLN A 82 0.33 6.48 -6.12
C GLN A 82 -0.37 5.78 -7.29
N LEU A 83 -0.95 4.60 -7.06
CA LEU A 83 -1.68 3.90 -8.12
C LEU A 83 -3.05 4.54 -8.37
N PHE A 84 -3.78 4.88 -7.31
CA PHE A 84 -5.20 5.23 -7.43
C PHE A 84 -5.51 6.72 -7.26
N ALA A 85 -4.64 7.49 -6.62
CA ALA A 85 -4.92 8.88 -6.22
C ALA A 85 -3.65 9.76 -6.22
N GLN A 86 -2.92 9.79 -7.34
CA GLN A 86 -1.67 10.55 -7.52
C GLN A 86 -1.79 12.03 -7.12
N GLU A 87 -2.97 12.62 -7.31
CA GLU A 87 -3.29 14.00 -6.94
C GLU A 87 -3.14 14.29 -5.44
N LEU A 88 -3.25 13.26 -4.58
CA LEU A 88 -3.11 13.42 -3.13
C LEU A 88 -1.65 13.54 -2.68
N ARG A 89 -0.70 13.31 -3.59
CA ARG A 89 0.75 13.25 -3.36
C ARG A 89 1.13 12.20 -2.30
N THR A 90 2.40 11.81 -2.32
CA THR A 90 2.97 10.93 -1.31
C THR A 90 4.18 11.61 -0.69
N PRO A 91 4.34 11.54 0.65
CA PRO A 91 5.55 12.02 1.31
C PRO A 91 6.77 11.15 0.96
N VAL A 92 6.55 9.90 0.55
CA VAL A 92 7.61 8.96 0.19
C VAL A 92 7.31 8.35 -1.18
N PRO A 93 7.98 8.78 -2.25
CA PRO A 93 7.75 8.20 -3.56
C PRO A 93 8.13 6.71 -3.55
N VAL A 94 7.15 5.86 -3.81
CA VAL A 94 7.32 4.41 -3.94
C VAL A 94 6.99 3.97 -5.37
N SER A 95 7.19 2.70 -5.67
CA SER A 95 6.74 2.07 -6.92
C SER A 95 6.64 0.57 -6.70
N THR A 96 5.90 -0.13 -7.56
CA THR A 96 5.79 -1.59 -7.54
C THR A 96 7.17 -2.25 -7.57
N LYS A 97 8.04 -1.82 -8.49
CA LYS A 97 9.42 -2.33 -8.62
C LYS A 97 10.27 -2.10 -7.38
N ARG A 98 10.14 -0.93 -6.74
CA ARG A 98 10.88 -0.61 -5.51
C ARG A 98 10.46 -1.53 -4.36
N LEU A 99 9.16 -1.80 -4.23
CA LEU A 99 8.66 -2.72 -3.21
C LEU A 99 9.01 -4.18 -3.51
N GLN A 100 8.99 -4.62 -4.76
CA GLN A 100 9.45 -5.95 -5.14
C GLN A 100 10.89 -6.18 -4.69
N LYS A 101 11.80 -5.25 -5.03
CA LYS A 101 13.21 -5.32 -4.62
C LYS A 101 13.38 -5.30 -3.10
N MET A 102 12.60 -4.48 -2.39
CA MET A 102 12.62 -4.47 -0.93
C MET A 102 12.15 -5.82 -0.35
N TRP A 103 11.13 -6.44 -0.95
CA TRP A 103 10.62 -7.74 -0.54
C TRP A 103 11.62 -8.87 -0.76
N GLU A 104 12.30 -8.88 -1.91
CA GLU A 104 13.35 -9.85 -2.24
C GLU A 104 14.55 -9.77 -1.29
N GLY A 105 14.79 -8.62 -0.68
CA GLY A 105 15.86 -8.41 0.30
C GLY A 105 15.48 -8.67 1.76
N MET A 106 14.25 -9.12 2.04
CA MET A 106 13.74 -9.44 3.39
C MET A 106 13.65 -10.93 3.65
#